data_AF-A0AAD5PW05-F1
#
_entry.id   AF-A0AAD5PW05-F1
#
_cell.length_a   1.000
_cell.length_b   1.000
_cell.length_c   1.000
_cell.angle_alpha   90.00
_cell.angle_beta   90.00
_cell.angle_gamma   90.00
#
_symmetry.space_group_name_H-M   'P 1'
#
loop_
_entity.id
_entity.type
_entity.pdbx_description
1 polymer ?
#
loop_
_entity_poly.entity_id
_entity_poly.type
_entity_poly.pdbx_seq_one_letter_code
_entity_poly.pdbx_strand_id
1 'polypeptide(L)'
;MLYLSEGQHKITLNAWPWTSYPNYITGPVYLMHGSTVLPLLAAIQTTPMIPFEDVYLTGICPEKVGIKTLFSSGPTSMLALGSLYSECDTGNYLAWNDWMSSLPYTKIDDFYRGSSESCVNVTASVKFFFRSNYSTFP
;
A
#
# COMPACT_ATOMS: atom_id res chain seq x y z
N MET A 1 15.85 0.12 -28.42
CA MET A 1 15.95 0.22 -26.95
C MET A 1 15.12 -0.89 -26.36
N LEU A 2 15.71 -1.76 -25.53
CA LEU A 2 15.01 -2.89 -24.90
C LEU A 2 14.38 -2.45 -23.58
N TYR A 3 13.21 -3.00 -23.26
CA TYR A 3 12.43 -2.64 -22.09
C TYR A 3 12.07 -3.88 -21.27
N LEU A 4 11.96 -3.69 -19.96
CA LEU A 4 11.60 -4.75 -19.02
C LEU A 4 10.09 -5.02 -18.99
N SER A 5 9.27 -4.00 -19.27
CA SER A 5 7.81 -4.01 -19.19
C SER A 5 7.19 -3.15 -20.29
N GLU A 6 5.92 -3.41 -20.60
CA GLU A 6 5.11 -2.58 -21.50
C GLU A 6 4.05 -1.77 -20.72
N GLY A 7 3.54 -0.68 -21.32
CA GLY A 7 2.52 0.17 -20.70
C GLY A 7 3.07 1.37 -19.91
N GLN A 8 2.27 1.89 -18.97
CA GLN A 8 2.57 3.12 -18.22
C GLN A 8 3.81 3.01 -17.31
N HIS A 9 4.21 1.78 -16.97
CA HIS A 9 5.36 1.51 -16.08
C HIS A 9 6.59 0.99 -16.84
N LYS A 10 6.81 1.49 -18.06
CA LYS A 10 7.90 1.07 -18.94
C LYS A 10 9.26 1.58 -18.45
N ILE A 11 10.22 0.68 -18.26
CA ILE A 11 11.62 1.01 -17.93
C ILE A 11 12.58 0.32 -18.90
N THR A 12 13.69 1.00 -19.21
CA THR A 12 14.70 0.49 -20.14
C THR A 12 15.65 -0.46 -19.42
N LEU A 13 16.22 -1.44 -20.12
CA LEU A 13 17.25 -2.31 -19.54
C LEU A 13 18.51 -1.54 -19.11
N ASN A 14 18.80 -0.39 -19.73
CA ASN A 14 19.90 0.47 -19.29
C ASN A 14 19.62 1.11 -17.92
N ALA A 15 18.36 1.46 -17.64
CA ALA A 15 17.95 2.04 -16.37
C ALA A 15 17.73 0.98 -15.27
N TRP A 16 17.32 -0.23 -15.66
CA TRP A 16 17.18 -1.39 -14.77
C TRP A 16 17.65 -2.67 -15.48
N PRO A 17 18.93 -3.05 -15.32
CA PRO A 17 19.51 -4.19 -16.03
C PRO A 17 19.07 -5.56 -15.47
N TRP A 18 18.36 -5.59 -14.34
CA TRP A 18 17.89 -6.83 -13.72
C TRP A 18 16.58 -7.33 -14.32
N THR A 19 16.31 -8.62 -14.17
CA THR A 19 15.13 -9.30 -14.74
C THR A 19 13.85 -9.13 -13.92
N SER A 20 13.96 -8.68 -12.67
CA SER A 20 12.84 -8.47 -11.77
C SER A 20 13.12 -7.34 -10.79
N TYR A 21 12.05 -6.78 -10.21
CA TYR A 21 12.14 -5.90 -9.06
C TYR A 21 12.29 -6.73 -7.77
N PRO A 22 12.83 -6.14 -6.69
CA PRO A 22 12.75 -6.76 -5.37
C PRO A 22 11.30 -6.86 -4.91
N ASN A 23 11.02 -7.63 -3.85
CA ASN A 23 9.67 -7.66 -3.27
C ASN A 23 9.27 -6.26 -2.80
N TYR A 24 8.13 -5.77 -3.27
CA TYR A 24 7.60 -4.45 -2.93
C TYR A 24 6.09 -4.55 -2.63
N ILE A 25 5.56 -3.55 -1.92
CA ILE A 25 4.13 -3.38 -1.68
C ILE A 25 3.58 -2.58 -2.85
N THR A 26 2.49 -3.06 -3.45
CA THR A 26 1.74 -2.30 -4.45
C THR A 26 0.43 -1.81 -3.86
N GLY A 27 0.04 -0.60 -4.23
CA GLY A 27 -1.27 -0.05 -3.92
C GLY A 27 -1.23 1.11 -2.93
N PRO A 28 -2.39 1.66 -2.57
CA PRO A 28 -2.48 3.01 -1.97
C PRO A 28 -2.11 3.06 -0.49
N VAL A 29 -1.73 1.93 0.14
CA VAL A 29 -1.57 1.89 1.60
C VAL A 29 -0.47 0.94 2.06
N TYR A 30 0.40 1.47 2.92
CA TYR A 30 1.38 0.72 3.70
C TYR A 30 1.61 1.44 5.03
N LEU A 31 2.12 0.70 6.03
CA LEU A 31 2.50 1.25 7.33
C LEU A 31 4.00 1.06 7.55
N MET A 32 4.64 2.11 8.06
CA MET A 32 6.04 2.10 8.44
C MET A 32 6.16 2.31 9.95
N HIS A 33 6.89 1.42 10.62
CA HIS A 33 7.19 1.63 12.03
C HIS A 33 8.16 2.81 12.17
N GLY A 34 8.00 3.67 13.19
CA GLY A 34 8.83 4.88 13.32
C GLY A 34 10.35 4.62 13.32
N SER A 35 10.77 3.44 13.77
CA SER A 35 12.19 3.05 13.74
C SER A 35 12.77 2.83 12.33
N THR A 36 11.92 2.71 11.30
CA THR A 36 12.38 2.53 9.90
C THR A 36 12.72 3.85 9.23
N VAL A 37 12.29 4.98 9.77
CA VAL A 37 12.45 6.30 9.13
C VAL A 37 13.91 6.65 8.87
N LEU A 38 14.78 6.55 9.87
CA LEU A 38 16.21 6.90 9.73
C LEU A 38 16.97 5.94 8.80
N PRO A 39 16.82 4.60 8.91
CA PRO A 39 17.42 3.68 7.94
C PRO A 39 16.94 3.92 6.51
N LEU A 40 15.63 4.14 6.29
CA LEU A 40 15.10 4.43 4.95
C LEU A 40 15.65 5.74 4.40
N LEU A 41 15.77 6.79 5.22
CA LEU A 41 16.39 8.04 4.80
C LEU A 41 17.84 7.83 4.34
N ALA A 42 18.63 7.06 5.08
CA ALA A 42 20.00 6.73 4.69
C ALA A 42 20.06 5.91 3.38
N ALA A 43 19.11 4.99 3.17
CA ALA A 43 18.99 4.24 1.93
C ALA A 43 18.68 5.18 0.75
N ILE A 44 17.71 6.08 0.90
CA ILE A 44 17.28 7.04 -0.12
C ILE A 44 18.44 7.95 -0.55
N GLN A 45 19.20 8.48 0.40
CA GLN A 45 20.35 9.36 0.13
C GLN A 45 21.46 8.71 -0.70
N THR A 46 21.51 7.39 -0.75
CA THR A 46 22.59 6.63 -1.39
C THR A 46 22.09 5.72 -2.51
N THR A 47 20.81 5.81 -2.89
CA THR A 47 20.18 4.93 -3.88
C THR A 47 19.61 5.78 -5.02
N PRO A 48 20.04 5.55 -6.28
CA PRO A 48 19.47 6.24 -7.43
C PRO A 48 17.96 6.08 -7.48
N MET A 49 17.25 7.20 -7.64
CA MET A 49 15.79 7.21 -7.71
C MET A 49 15.32 6.56 -9.02
N ILE A 50 14.25 5.77 -8.94
CA ILE A 50 13.53 5.20 -10.08
C ILE A 50 12.11 5.78 -10.13
N PRO A 51 11.41 5.76 -11.28
CA PRO A 51 10.11 6.42 -11.41
C PRO A 51 8.95 5.67 -10.72
N PHE A 52 9.21 4.53 -10.07
CA PHE A 52 8.19 3.72 -9.40
C PHE A 52 8.40 3.82 -7.89
N GLU A 53 7.58 4.65 -7.23
CA GLU A 53 7.69 4.90 -5.79
C GLU A 53 7.51 3.62 -4.97
N ASP A 54 6.49 2.82 -5.29
CA ASP A 54 6.21 1.53 -4.65
C ASP A 54 7.48 0.65 -4.64
N VAL A 55 8.12 0.50 -5.80
CA VAL A 55 9.34 -0.29 -5.97
C VAL A 55 10.53 0.34 -5.23
N TYR A 56 10.68 1.66 -5.29
CA TYR A 56 11.80 2.38 -4.70
C TYR A 56 11.75 2.37 -3.16
N LEU A 57 10.61 2.79 -2.60
CA LEU A 57 10.44 3.06 -1.17
C LEU A 57 10.09 1.80 -0.37
N THR A 58 9.36 0.85 -0.95
CA THR A 58 8.93 -0.37 -0.25
C THR A 58 9.67 -1.64 -0.68
N GLY A 59 10.48 -1.56 -1.74
CA GLY A 59 11.34 -2.64 -2.21
C GLY A 59 12.84 -2.35 -2.06
N ILE A 60 13.38 -1.48 -2.94
CA ILE A 60 14.83 -1.23 -3.05
C ILE A 60 15.41 -0.66 -1.75
N CYS A 61 14.82 0.41 -1.22
CA CYS A 61 15.35 1.08 -0.02
C CYS A 61 15.30 0.18 1.22
N PRO A 62 14.19 -0.51 1.54
CA PRO A 62 14.11 -1.45 2.67
C PRO A 62 15.10 -2.61 2.55
N GLU A 63 15.24 -3.21 1.36
CA GLU A 63 16.16 -4.33 1.13
C GLU A 63 17.60 -3.91 1.43
N LYS A 64 18.00 -2.72 0.96
CA LYS A 64 19.34 -2.17 1.18
C LYS A 64 19.73 -2.04 2.65
N VAL A 65 18.77 -1.73 3.52
CA VAL A 65 19.02 -1.51 4.97
C VAL A 65 18.48 -2.64 5.84
N GLY A 66 18.07 -3.76 5.24
CA GLY A 66 17.62 -4.95 5.97
C GLY A 66 16.29 -4.77 6.71
N ILE A 67 15.42 -3.87 6.26
CA ILE A 67 14.07 -3.75 6.80
C ILE A 67 13.20 -4.88 6.27
N LYS A 68 12.52 -5.58 7.18
CA LYS A 68 11.61 -6.66 6.83
C LYS A 68 10.20 -6.12 6.54
N THR A 69 9.73 -6.38 5.34
CA THR A 69 8.33 -6.13 4.96
C THR A 69 7.43 -7.25 5.47
N LEU A 70 6.27 -6.87 6.02
CA LEU A 70 5.23 -7.80 6.46
C LEU A 70 3.91 -7.47 5.76
N PHE A 71 3.06 -8.49 5.62
CA PHE A 71 1.84 -8.40 4.83
C PHE A 71 0.62 -8.69 5.67
N SER A 72 -0.47 -7.98 5.38
CA SER A 72 -1.80 -8.26 5.89
C SER A 72 -2.75 -8.52 4.72
N SER A 73 -3.57 -9.56 4.82
CA SER A 73 -4.40 -10.03 3.71
C SER A 73 -5.69 -10.68 4.22
N GLY A 74 -6.63 -10.93 3.30
CA GLY A 74 -7.92 -11.54 3.62
C GLY A 74 -8.74 -10.66 4.58
N PRO A 75 -9.35 -11.23 5.64
CA PRO A 75 -10.19 -10.48 6.59
C PRO A 75 -9.47 -9.39 7.38
N THR A 76 -8.14 -9.36 7.34
CA THR A 76 -7.32 -8.36 8.04
C THR A 76 -6.60 -7.46 7.04
N SER A 77 -6.97 -7.47 5.77
CA SER A 77 -6.37 -6.61 4.75
C SER A 77 -6.51 -5.14 5.14
N MET A 78 -5.47 -4.35 4.88
CA MET A 78 -5.55 -2.89 5.04
C MET A 78 -6.29 -2.22 3.87
N LEU A 79 -6.29 -2.88 2.72
CA LEU A 79 -6.95 -2.43 1.50
C LEU A 79 -8.22 -3.23 1.26
N ALA A 80 -9.34 -2.56 1.03
CA ALA A 80 -10.52 -3.19 0.47
C ALA A 80 -10.27 -3.48 -1.02
N LEU A 81 -10.24 -4.76 -1.38
CA LEU A 81 -10.03 -5.22 -2.77
C LEU A 81 -11.35 -5.41 -3.54
N GLY A 82 -12.48 -5.11 -2.91
CA GLY A 82 -13.81 -5.25 -3.50
C GLY A 82 -14.66 -4.02 -3.27
N SER A 83 -15.81 -3.99 -3.95
CA SER A 83 -16.81 -2.93 -3.81
C SER A 83 -17.30 -2.80 -2.37
N LEU A 84 -17.14 -1.61 -1.80
CA LEU A 84 -17.79 -1.23 -0.55
C LEU A 84 -19.17 -0.66 -0.87
N TYR A 85 -20.19 -1.16 -0.17
CA TYR A 85 -21.59 -0.75 -0.36
C TYR A 85 -22.15 0.03 0.83
N SER A 86 -21.41 0.06 1.94
CA SER A 86 -21.76 0.80 3.14
C SER A 86 -20.55 1.57 3.64
N GLU A 87 -20.77 2.82 4.06
CA GLU A 87 -19.77 3.61 4.78
C GLU A 87 -19.29 2.91 6.07
N CYS A 88 -20.10 2.04 6.67
CA CYS A 88 -19.70 1.31 7.89
C CYS A 88 -18.62 0.26 7.60
N ASP A 89 -18.59 -0.30 6.39
CA ASP A 89 -17.59 -1.28 5.99
C ASP A 89 -16.21 -0.64 5.82
N THR A 90 -16.17 0.65 5.47
CA THR A 90 -14.93 1.43 5.30
C THR A 90 -14.15 1.52 6.61
N GLY A 91 -14.85 1.48 7.75
CA GLY A 91 -14.26 1.46 9.08
C GLY A 91 -13.38 0.25 9.37
N ASN A 92 -13.40 -0.80 8.54
CA ASN A 92 -12.55 -1.98 8.71
C ASN A 92 -11.23 -1.90 7.93
N TYR A 93 -11.03 -0.88 7.12
CA TYR A 93 -9.90 -0.73 6.20
C TYR A 93 -9.19 0.61 6.40
N LEU A 94 -7.94 0.70 5.95
CA LEU A 94 -7.21 1.98 5.89
C LEU A 94 -7.28 2.63 4.52
N ALA A 95 -7.52 1.85 3.47
CA ALA A 95 -7.75 2.35 2.13
C ALA A 95 -8.72 1.45 1.36
N TRP A 96 -9.34 2.01 0.33
CA TRP A 96 -10.18 1.34 -0.65
C TRP A 96 -10.11 2.12 -1.96
N ASN A 97 -10.55 1.51 -3.06
CA ASN A 97 -10.65 2.18 -4.34
C ASN A 97 -12.07 2.73 -4.55
N ASP A 98 -12.18 3.99 -4.99
CA ASP A 98 -13.47 4.59 -5.34
C ASP A 98 -14.01 4.01 -6.66
N TRP A 99 -13.14 3.58 -7.58
CA TRP A 99 -13.54 3.01 -8.87
C TRP A 99 -14.38 1.74 -8.78
N MET A 100 -14.31 1.01 -7.67
CA MET A 100 -15.13 -0.19 -7.44
C MET A 100 -16.25 0.06 -6.43
N SER A 101 -16.28 1.19 -5.73
CA SER A 101 -17.29 1.48 -4.70
C SER A 101 -18.20 2.62 -5.17
N SER A 102 -19.51 2.38 -5.20
CA SER A 102 -20.51 3.40 -5.56
C SER A 102 -20.84 4.35 -4.41
N LEU A 103 -19.98 4.42 -3.38
CA LEU A 103 -20.19 5.24 -2.20
C LEU A 103 -19.85 6.71 -2.48
N PRO A 104 -20.80 7.65 -2.29
CA PRO A 104 -20.52 9.07 -2.38
C PRO A 104 -19.49 9.52 -1.34
N TYR A 105 -18.56 10.39 -1.72
CA TYR A 105 -17.54 10.92 -0.81
C TYR A 105 -18.16 11.61 0.43
N THR A 106 -19.36 12.19 0.33
CA THR A 106 -20.05 12.84 1.44
C THR A 106 -20.40 11.86 2.55
N LYS A 107 -20.84 10.63 2.22
CA LYS A 107 -21.14 9.59 3.21
C LYS A 107 -19.88 9.13 3.96
N ILE A 108 -18.74 9.10 3.25
CA ILE A 108 -17.44 8.80 3.83
C ILE A 108 -16.98 9.91 4.78
N ASP A 109 -17.11 11.17 4.37
CA ASP A 109 -16.76 12.33 5.20
C ASP A 109 -17.64 12.38 6.46
N ASP A 110 -18.95 12.15 6.33
CA ASP A 110 -19.87 12.05 7.46
C ASP A 110 -19.50 10.91 8.42
N PHE A 111 -19.06 9.77 7.89
CA PHE A 111 -18.55 8.66 8.70
C PHE A 111 -17.33 9.09 9.52
N TYR A 112 -16.30 9.68 8.90
CA TYR A 112 -15.09 10.11 9.63
C TYR A 112 -15.31 11.29 10.57
N ARG A 113 -16.31 12.15 10.31
CA ARG A 113 -16.71 13.22 11.22
C ARG A 113 -17.60 12.75 12.37
N GLY A 114 -18.06 11.50 12.33
CA GLY A 114 -19.00 10.96 13.31
C GLY A 114 -20.42 11.53 13.18
N SER A 115 -20.77 12.10 12.02
CA SER A 115 -22.11 12.59 11.69
C SER A 115 -22.93 11.58 10.88
N SER A 116 -22.38 10.41 10.55
CA SER A 116 -23.12 9.35 9.87
C SER A 116 -24.29 8.85 10.72
N GLU A 117 -25.51 8.99 10.19
CA GLU A 117 -26.74 8.49 10.83
C GLU A 117 -26.88 6.96 10.72
N SER A 118 -26.09 6.31 9.84
CA SER A 118 -26.23 4.90 9.48
C SER A 118 -25.29 3.96 10.25
N CYS A 119 -24.17 4.46 10.78
CA CYS A 119 -23.16 3.64 11.45
C CYS A 119 -23.12 3.90 12.96
N VAL A 120 -23.48 2.89 13.75
CA VAL A 120 -23.32 2.91 15.21
C VAL A 120 -21.96 2.30 15.56
N ASN A 121 -21.15 2.97 16.39
CA ASN A 121 -19.80 2.57 16.83
C ASN A 121 -18.63 2.85 15.86
N VAL A 122 -18.52 4.08 15.34
CA VAL A 122 -17.36 4.56 14.54
C VAL A 122 -16.02 4.49 15.30
N THR A 123 -16.02 4.32 16.63
CA THR A 123 -14.84 4.32 17.50
C THR A 123 -14.21 2.94 17.75
N ALA A 124 -14.65 1.87 17.07
CA ALA A 124 -14.09 0.54 17.27
C ALA A 124 -12.66 0.44 16.70
N SER A 125 -11.73 -0.12 17.49
CA SER A 125 -10.36 -0.35 17.02
C SER A 125 -10.31 -1.46 15.98
N VAL A 126 -9.70 -1.18 14.82
CA VAL A 126 -9.41 -2.18 13.80
C VAL A 126 -8.09 -2.89 14.12
N LYS A 127 -8.07 -4.21 13.96
CA LYS A 127 -6.87 -5.02 14.20
C LYS A 127 -6.35 -5.65 12.91
N PHE A 128 -5.18 -5.21 12.49
CA PHE A 128 -4.44 -5.79 11.37
C PHE A 128 -3.45 -6.86 11.86
N PHE A 129 -3.26 -7.92 11.07
CA PHE A 129 -2.33 -8.99 11.39
C PHE A 129 -1.25 -9.08 10.32
N PHE A 130 0.00 -8.87 10.72
CA PHE A 130 1.14 -8.81 9.82
C PHE A 130 1.95 -10.11 9.85
N ARG A 131 2.24 -10.68 8.68
CA ARG A 131 2.97 -11.96 8.53
C ARG A 131 4.08 -11.84 7.50
N SER A 132 5.12 -12.66 7.63
CA SER A 132 6.29 -12.60 6.75
C SER A 132 6.20 -13.42 5.47
N ASN A 133 5.21 -14.31 5.33
CA ASN A 133 5.23 -15.39 4.32
C ASN A 133 4.24 -15.21 3.17
N TYR A 134 3.83 -13.98 2.84
CA TYR A 134 2.89 -13.76 1.74
C TYR A 134 3.25 -12.49 0.96
N SER A 135 4.23 -12.61 0.05
CA SER A 135 4.46 -11.60 -0.98
C SER A 135 4.16 -12.21 -2.35
N THR A 136 2.89 -12.34 -2.67
CA THR A 136 2.42 -12.34 -4.07
C THR A 136 0.96 -11.95 -4.04
N PHE A 137 0.63 -10.74 -4.53
CA PHE A 137 -0.58 -10.68 -5.34
C PHE A 137 -0.37 -11.68 -6.50
N PRO A 138 -1.35 -12.54 -6.82
CA PRO A 138 -1.28 -13.37 -8.02
C PRO A 138 -1.16 -12.53 -9.30
#